data_AF-A0A0D6LQ76-F1
#
_entry.id   AF-A0A0D6LQ76-F1
#
_cell.length_a   1.000
_cell.length_b   1.000
_cell.length_c   1.000
_cell.angle_alpha   90.00
_cell.angle_beta   90.00
_cell.angle_gamma   90.00
#
_symmetry.space_group_name_H-M   'P 1'
#
loop_
_entity.id
_entity.type
_entity.pdbx_description
1 polymer ?
#
loop_
_entity_poly.entity_id
_entity_poly.type
_entity_poly.pdbx_seq_one_letter_code
_entity_poly.pdbx_strand_id
1 'polypeptide(L)'
;MILRIALGQRSWTICILLLLIYYIYRRGDSGYAVGEAFDKKSKESLSAKIEQPVRDFVNKSNLLPPLFRFREIFLISPKYNLATCQIEKVMSTFRSGMFCYLNRKRQFEKEGRNISTEHWSNTLCDDERDERKTFDETIKSLRRNFLMFTVIREPLDRFLSGYTNKCVRYCDLEKSFNLMHVIRYDMREREKLVSDFNSVLHRARVPFIQRNYISRELLKKLPVHSTSNSKERYEVEKELLSNPQLLMMFVELYYYDFIVFDYKFPKRIL
;
A
#
# COMPACT_ATOMS: atom_id res chain seq x y z
N MET A 1 51.01 25.13 -75.17
CA MET A 1 50.96 24.06 -74.16
C MET A 1 50.22 24.61 -72.93
N ILE A 2 48.91 24.86 -73.04
CA ILE A 2 47.77 24.00 -72.64
C ILE A 2 47.94 23.31 -71.28
N LEU A 3 47.16 23.78 -70.28
CA LEU A 3 46.24 23.08 -69.35
C LEU A 3 46.01 24.07 -68.17
N ARG A 4 44.88 24.74 -67.88
CA ARG A 4 43.42 24.45 -67.78
C ARG A 4 43.00 23.35 -66.78
N ILE A 5 42.35 23.82 -65.70
CA ILE A 5 41.25 23.20 -64.89
C ILE A 5 41.76 22.14 -63.85
N ALA A 6 41.41 22.13 -62.56
CA ALA A 6 40.08 22.21 -61.95
C ALA A 6 40.07 22.78 -60.51
N LEU A 7 39.25 23.81 -60.29
CA LEU A 7 38.53 24.03 -59.04
C LEU A 7 37.34 23.06 -59.03
N GLY A 8 37.26 22.15 -58.05
CA GLY A 8 36.11 21.23 -57.98
C GLY A 8 36.15 20.25 -56.80
N GLN A 9 35.09 20.29 -55.99
CA GLN A 9 34.60 19.20 -55.12
C GLN A 9 35.42 18.81 -53.88
N ARG A 10 35.72 19.73 -52.94
CA ARG A 10 36.03 19.32 -51.55
C ARG A 10 35.30 20.06 -50.41
N SER A 11 34.49 21.08 -50.72
CA SER A 11 33.77 21.83 -49.67
C SER A 11 32.42 21.21 -49.30
N TRP A 12 31.76 20.49 -50.21
CA TRP A 12 30.41 19.97 -49.98
C TRP A 12 30.41 18.74 -49.07
N THR A 13 31.41 17.86 -49.18
CA THR A 13 31.53 16.66 -48.34
C THR A 13 31.73 17.00 -46.86
N ILE A 14 32.51 18.05 -46.56
CA ILE A 14 32.72 18.52 -45.18
C ILE A 14 31.44 19.16 -44.62
N CYS A 15 30.75 19.99 -45.42
CA CYS A 15 29.46 20.55 -45.01
C CYS A 15 28.38 19.47 -44.81
N ILE A 16 28.34 18.44 -45.66
CA ILE A 16 27.40 17.32 -45.54
C ILE A 16 27.73 16.49 -44.29
N LEU A 17 29.01 16.23 -43.99
CA LEU A 17 29.43 15.53 -42.78
C LEU A 17 29.08 16.33 -41.51
N LEU A 18 29.29 17.64 -41.50
CA LEU A 18 28.92 18.50 -40.37
C LEU A 18 27.40 18.61 -40.22
N LEU A 19 26.65 18.65 -41.32
CA LEU A 19 25.19 18.60 -41.30
C LEU A 19 24.66 17.24 -40.85
N LEU A 20 25.33 16.14 -41.21
CA LEU A 20 24.99 14.79 -40.74
C LEU A 20 25.33 14.62 -39.26
N ILE A 21 26.47 15.11 -38.79
CA ILE A 21 26.83 15.09 -37.37
C ILE A 21 25.87 15.99 -36.57
N TYR A 22 25.55 17.19 -37.07
CA TYR A 22 24.53 18.05 -36.48
C TYR A 22 23.14 17.39 -36.50
N TYR A 23 22.77 16.71 -37.58
CA TYR A 23 21.50 15.98 -37.69
C TYR A 23 21.46 14.77 -36.74
N ILE A 24 22.55 14.01 -36.62
CA ILE A 24 22.69 12.87 -35.70
C ILE A 24 22.70 13.36 -34.25
N TYR A 25 23.41 14.44 -33.94
CA TYR A 25 23.45 15.08 -32.62
C TYR A 25 22.06 15.61 -32.24
N ARG A 26 21.35 16.29 -33.16
CA ARG A 26 19.97 16.76 -32.94
C ARG A 26 18.96 15.62 -32.86
N ARG A 27 19.23 14.47 -33.49
CA ARG A 27 18.43 13.24 -33.36
C ARG A 27 18.70 12.52 -32.03
N GLY A 28 19.88 12.71 -31.43
CA GLY A 28 20.24 12.21 -30.09
C GLY A 28 19.62 13.02 -28.93
N ASP A 29 19.35 14.31 -29.13
CA ASP A 29 18.75 15.21 -28.12
C ASP A 29 17.24 15.47 -28.32
N SER A 30 16.61 14.87 -29.34
CA SER A 30 15.16 14.95 -29.54
C SER A 30 14.45 13.84 -28.77
N GLY A 31 14.24 14.10 -27.48
CA GLY A 31 13.10 13.60 -26.71
C GLY A 31 12.93 12.08 -26.63
N TYR A 32 13.23 11.52 -25.46
CA TYR A 32 12.39 10.45 -24.91
C TYR A 32 10.98 11.01 -24.63
N ALA A 33 10.24 11.33 -25.69
CA ALA A 33 8.80 11.27 -25.70
C ALA A 33 8.43 9.84 -26.12
N VAL A 34 8.70 8.87 -25.24
CA VAL A 34 7.89 7.65 -25.21
C VAL A 34 6.58 8.04 -24.52
N GLY A 35 5.84 8.95 -25.14
CA GLY A 35 4.40 8.95 -25.04
C GLY A 35 3.93 7.86 -25.98
N GLU A 36 4.08 6.60 -25.59
CA GLU A 36 3.17 5.59 -26.12
C GLU A 36 1.78 6.16 -25.87
N ALA A 37 1.06 6.43 -26.97
CA ALA A 37 -0.34 6.77 -26.91
C ALA A 37 -0.98 5.66 -26.09
N PHE A 38 -1.34 5.96 -24.83
CA PHE A 38 -2.03 5.03 -23.97
C PHE A 38 -3.32 4.72 -24.71
N ASP A 39 -3.36 3.55 -25.37
CA ASP A 39 -4.42 3.15 -26.28
C ASP A 39 -5.74 3.41 -25.56
N LYS A 40 -6.50 4.38 -26.07
CA LYS A 40 -7.78 4.79 -25.53
C LYS A 40 -8.84 3.76 -25.93
N LYS A 41 -8.47 2.47 -25.92
CA LYS A 41 -9.39 1.36 -25.97
C LYS A 41 -10.39 1.59 -24.85
N SER A 42 -11.67 1.62 -25.21
CA SER A 42 -12.77 1.73 -24.25
C SER A 42 -12.51 0.75 -23.11
N LYS A 43 -12.08 1.26 -21.96
CA LYS A 43 -11.98 0.46 -20.75
C LYS A 43 -13.41 0.07 -20.43
N GLU A 44 -13.76 -1.16 -20.75
CA GLU A 44 -14.96 -1.82 -20.25
C GLU A 44 -15.09 -1.49 -18.76
N SER A 45 -16.24 -0.95 -18.37
CA SER A 45 -16.42 -0.47 -17.01
C SER A 45 -16.25 -1.62 -16.03
N LEU A 46 -15.77 -1.31 -14.82
CA LEU A 46 -15.65 -2.33 -13.77
C LEU A 46 -17.00 -3.04 -13.53
N SER A 47 -18.11 -2.31 -13.63
CA SER A 47 -19.45 -2.87 -13.60
C SER A 47 -19.67 -3.89 -14.73
N ALA A 48 -19.31 -3.58 -15.98
CA ALA A 48 -19.45 -4.50 -17.11
C ALA A 48 -18.55 -5.74 -16.99
N LYS A 49 -17.32 -5.61 -16.48
CA LYS A 49 -16.43 -6.76 -16.20
C LYS A 49 -16.97 -7.70 -15.13
N ILE A 50 -17.69 -7.15 -14.17
CA ILE A 50 -18.39 -7.93 -13.14
C ILE A 50 -19.65 -8.56 -13.74
N GLU A 51 -20.25 -8.00 -14.80
CA GLU A 51 -21.63 -8.30 -15.18
C GLU A 51 -21.91 -9.40 -16.22
N GLN A 52 -21.01 -10.34 -16.49
CA GLN A 52 -21.37 -11.57 -17.24
C GLN A 52 -20.93 -12.87 -16.55
N PRO A 53 -19.71 -13.00 -16.03
CA PRO A 53 -19.27 -14.24 -15.37
C PRO A 53 -19.75 -14.38 -13.91
N VAL A 54 -20.11 -13.28 -13.25
CA VAL A 54 -20.34 -13.22 -11.80
C VAL A 54 -21.81 -13.47 -11.43
N ARG A 55 -22.77 -13.10 -12.29
CA ARG A 55 -24.20 -13.27 -11.98
C ARG A 55 -24.62 -14.73 -11.82
N ASP A 56 -24.10 -15.62 -12.67
CA ASP A 56 -24.46 -17.05 -12.64
C ASP A 56 -23.64 -17.85 -11.61
N PHE A 57 -22.42 -17.38 -11.28
CA PHE A 57 -21.51 -18.05 -10.35
C PHE A 57 -21.68 -17.59 -8.89
N VAL A 58 -21.99 -16.31 -8.63
CA VAL A 58 -22.21 -15.78 -7.27
C VAL A 58 -23.52 -16.26 -6.66
N ASN A 59 -24.56 -16.49 -7.45
CA ASN A 59 -25.82 -17.04 -6.93
C ASN A 59 -25.71 -18.52 -6.51
N LYS A 60 -24.63 -19.22 -6.86
CA LYS A 60 -24.35 -20.63 -6.47
C LYS A 60 -23.18 -20.79 -5.51
N SER A 61 -22.41 -19.74 -5.23
CA SER A 61 -21.11 -19.86 -4.53
C SER A 61 -21.04 -18.91 -3.34
N ASN A 62 -20.43 -19.37 -2.24
CA ASN A 62 -20.10 -18.61 -1.02
C ASN A 62 -19.06 -17.48 -1.24
N LEU A 63 -19.15 -16.76 -2.36
CA LEU A 63 -18.22 -15.69 -2.72
C LEU A 63 -18.51 -14.42 -1.93
N LEU A 64 -17.44 -13.77 -1.48
CA LEU A 64 -17.54 -12.45 -0.88
C LEU A 64 -18.05 -11.43 -1.88
N PRO A 65 -18.95 -10.52 -1.45
CA PRO A 65 -19.42 -9.45 -2.31
C PRO A 65 -18.21 -8.64 -2.81
N PRO A 66 -18.08 -8.45 -4.14
CA PRO A 66 -16.98 -7.67 -4.67
C PRO A 66 -17.17 -6.18 -4.31
N LEU A 67 -16.06 -5.43 -4.31
CA LEU A 67 -16.06 -3.96 -4.18
C LEU A 67 -16.57 -3.39 -2.85
N PHE A 68 -16.46 -4.14 -1.75
CA PHE A 68 -16.70 -3.58 -0.42
C PHE A 68 -15.72 -2.42 -0.15
N ARG A 69 -16.25 -1.21 0.03
CA ARG A 69 -15.47 0.00 0.26
C ARG A 69 -15.04 0.10 1.73
N PHE A 70 -13.90 -0.54 2.03
CA PHE A 70 -13.33 -0.55 3.38
C PHE A 70 -12.50 0.71 3.68
N ARG A 71 -11.42 0.90 2.91
CA ARG A 71 -10.49 2.03 3.06
C ARG A 71 -9.87 2.27 1.70
N GLU A 72 -9.96 3.51 1.23
CA GLU A 72 -9.32 3.94 -0.01
C GLU A 72 -8.12 4.83 0.35
N ILE A 73 -7.03 4.65 -0.37
CA ILE A 73 -5.88 5.55 -0.36
C ILE A 73 -5.47 5.75 -1.81
N PHE A 74 -5.24 7.01 -2.17
CA PHE A 74 -4.72 7.40 -3.47
C PHE A 74 -3.44 8.17 -3.26
N LEU A 75 -2.33 7.73 -3.87
CA LEU A 75 -1.11 8.53 -3.91
C LEU A 75 -1.24 9.50 -5.09
N ILE A 76 -0.86 10.76 -4.88
CA ILE A 76 -0.96 11.80 -5.89
C ILE A 76 0.38 12.46 -6.17
N SER A 77 0.59 12.86 -7.42
CA SER A 77 1.67 13.73 -7.83
C SER A 77 1.13 14.88 -8.66
N PRO A 78 0.74 16.00 -8.02
CA PRO A 78 0.16 17.16 -8.71
C PRO A 78 1.07 17.72 -9.81
N LYS A 79 2.39 17.71 -9.56
CA LYS A 79 3.43 18.15 -10.52
C LYS A 79 3.34 17.41 -11.84
N TYR A 80 3.13 16.10 -11.80
CA TYR A 80 3.06 15.24 -12.98
C TYR A 80 1.61 14.93 -13.42
N ASN A 81 0.60 15.51 -12.75
CA ASN A 81 -0.81 15.23 -12.99
C ASN A 81 -1.14 13.72 -12.96
N LEU A 82 -0.60 13.03 -11.95
CA LEU A 82 -0.62 11.58 -11.83
C LEU A 82 -1.24 11.15 -10.51
N ALA A 83 -2.03 10.07 -10.54
CA ALA A 83 -2.51 9.39 -9.35
C ALA A 83 -2.38 7.87 -9.47
N THR A 84 -2.31 7.19 -8.33
CA THR A 84 -2.52 5.73 -8.26
C THR A 84 -3.43 5.36 -7.11
N CYS A 85 -4.29 4.35 -7.32
CA CYS A 85 -4.93 3.68 -6.19
C CYS A 85 -3.90 2.84 -5.45
N GLN A 86 -3.84 2.99 -4.13
CA GLN A 86 -2.89 2.30 -3.28
C GLN A 86 -3.51 1.02 -2.72
N ILE A 87 -3.33 -0.07 -3.46
CA ILE A 87 -3.76 -1.41 -3.06
C ILE A 87 -2.68 -2.09 -2.22
N GLU A 88 -3.03 -2.52 -1.01
CA GLU A 88 -2.10 -3.18 -0.10
C GLU A 88 -1.56 -4.51 -0.63
N LYS A 89 -0.30 -4.80 -0.29
CA LYS A 89 0.45 -6.02 -0.66
C LYS A 89 0.68 -6.21 -2.16
N VAL A 90 0.44 -5.17 -2.94
CA VAL A 90 0.73 -5.12 -4.37
C VAL A 90 1.80 -4.07 -4.63
N MET A 91 3.05 -4.36 -4.25
CA MET A 91 4.16 -3.39 -4.33
C MET A 91 3.84 -2.02 -3.68
N SER A 92 3.04 -2.02 -2.60
CA SER A 92 2.54 -0.79 -1.97
C SER A 92 3.69 0.10 -1.46
N THR A 93 4.71 -0.48 -0.80
CA THR A 93 5.90 0.24 -0.34
C THR A 93 6.68 0.88 -1.48
N PHE A 94 6.88 0.15 -2.58
CA PHE A 94 7.58 0.67 -3.75
C PHE A 94 6.83 1.86 -4.37
N ARG A 95 5.49 1.77 -4.50
CA ARG A 95 4.69 2.89 -5.02
C ARG A 95 4.74 4.11 -4.12
N SER A 96 4.68 3.94 -2.80
CA SER A 96 4.85 5.05 -1.86
C SER A 96 6.22 5.72 -2.03
N GLY A 97 7.30 4.94 -2.11
CA GLY A 97 8.65 5.46 -2.39
C GLY A 97 8.76 6.15 -3.76
N MET A 98 8.10 5.60 -4.78
CA MET A 98 8.06 6.19 -6.13
C MET A 98 7.36 7.56 -6.13
N PHE A 99 6.19 7.68 -5.49
CA PHE A 99 5.47 8.96 -5.41
C PHE A 99 6.22 9.98 -4.53
N CYS A 100 6.88 9.53 -3.46
CA CYS A 100 7.79 10.36 -2.68
C CYS A 100 8.93 10.92 -3.54
N TYR A 101 9.59 10.08 -4.33
CA TYR A 101 10.63 10.51 -5.27
C TYR A 101 10.09 11.49 -6.32
N LEU A 102 8.89 11.25 -6.88
CA LEU A 102 8.29 12.17 -7.85
C LEU A 102 8.02 13.56 -7.25
N ASN A 103 7.48 13.61 -6.02
CA ASN A 103 7.13 14.88 -5.39
C ASN A 103 8.35 15.60 -4.78
N ARG A 104 9.38 14.86 -4.35
CA ARG A 104 10.54 15.40 -3.60
C ARG A 104 11.90 14.93 -4.11
N LYS A 105 12.05 14.75 -5.41
CA LYS A 105 13.27 14.26 -6.08
C LYS A 105 14.58 14.76 -5.45
N ARG A 106 14.75 16.09 -5.35
CA ARG A 106 15.99 16.71 -4.84
C ARG A 106 16.33 16.26 -3.42
N GLN A 107 15.33 16.19 -2.54
CA GLN A 107 15.53 15.76 -1.17
C GLN A 107 15.82 14.25 -1.11
N PHE A 108 15.06 13.46 -1.88
CA PHE A 108 15.22 12.01 -1.97
C PHE A 108 16.65 11.63 -2.43
N GLU A 109 17.17 12.28 -3.46
CA GLU A 109 18.54 12.08 -3.96
C GLU A 109 19.60 12.59 -2.98
N LYS A 110 19.39 13.77 -2.37
CA LYS A 110 20.33 14.37 -1.40
C LYS A 110 20.56 13.46 -0.19
N GLU A 111 19.53 12.77 0.25
CA GLU A 111 19.61 11.80 1.36
C GLU A 111 20.14 10.42 0.93
N GLY A 112 20.51 10.23 -0.35
CA GLY A 112 21.03 8.96 -0.84
C GLY A 112 20.02 7.81 -0.81
N ARG A 113 18.73 8.12 -0.88
CA ARG A 113 17.63 7.14 -0.81
C ARG A 113 17.52 6.36 -2.12
N ASN A 114 17.06 5.11 -2.03
CA ASN A 114 16.66 4.30 -3.18
C ASN A 114 15.25 3.78 -3.00
N ILE A 115 14.42 3.85 -4.05
CA ILE A 115 13.02 3.37 -4.01
C ILE A 115 12.96 1.88 -3.64
N SER A 116 13.94 1.08 -4.10
CA SER A 116 14.04 -0.36 -3.82
C SER A 116 14.31 -0.69 -2.35
N THR A 117 14.87 0.24 -1.58
CA THR A 117 15.22 0.04 -0.16
C THR A 117 14.32 0.84 0.78
N GLU A 118 13.34 1.58 0.25
CA GLU A 118 12.37 2.30 1.08
C GLU A 118 11.55 1.31 1.93
N HIS A 119 11.30 1.68 3.17
CA HIS A 119 10.51 0.88 4.10
C HIS A 119 9.48 1.78 4.80
N TRP A 120 8.31 1.23 5.11
CA TRP A 120 7.22 1.97 5.74
C TRP A 120 7.62 2.61 7.09
N SER A 121 8.59 2.03 7.80
CA SER A 121 9.06 2.53 9.10
C SER A 121 10.12 3.63 9.02
N ASN A 122 10.65 3.93 7.82
CA ASN A 122 11.71 4.91 7.62
C ASN A 122 11.47 5.73 6.35
N THR A 123 10.22 5.91 5.93
CA THR A 123 9.92 6.66 4.70
C THR A 123 10.32 8.12 4.85
N LEU A 124 10.90 8.70 3.80
CA LEU A 124 11.17 10.15 3.75
C LEU A 124 9.88 10.96 3.74
N CYS A 125 8.87 10.42 3.08
CA CYS A 125 7.59 11.07 2.89
C CYS A 125 6.52 10.27 3.62
N ASP A 126 6.27 10.62 4.88
CA ASP A 126 5.02 10.31 5.58
C ASP A 126 4.21 11.61 5.68
N ASP A 127 3.65 12.03 4.55
CA ASP A 127 3.01 13.34 4.44
C ASP A 127 1.65 13.22 3.77
N GLU A 128 0.61 13.60 4.51
CA GLU A 128 -0.77 13.58 4.06
C GLU A 128 -1.00 14.44 2.81
N ARG A 129 -0.11 15.39 2.49
CA ARG A 129 -0.20 16.20 1.27
C ARG A 129 -0.12 15.38 -0.01
N ASP A 130 0.60 14.26 0.03
CA ASP A 130 0.86 13.40 -1.13
C ASP A 130 -0.15 12.24 -1.24
N GLU A 131 -1.14 12.18 -0.35
CA GLU A 131 -2.19 11.15 -0.30
C GLU A 131 -3.60 11.74 -0.25
N ARG A 132 -4.60 11.04 -0.80
CA ARG A 132 -6.03 11.33 -0.60
C ARG A 132 -6.77 10.07 -0.13
N LYS A 133 -7.82 10.24 0.67
CA LYS A 133 -8.57 9.11 1.24
C LYS A 133 -9.82 8.78 0.45
N THR A 134 -10.21 9.64 -0.49
CA THR A 134 -11.34 9.40 -1.39
C THR A 134 -10.99 9.70 -2.85
N PHE A 135 -11.74 9.08 -3.76
CA PHE A 135 -11.62 9.37 -5.19
C PHE A 135 -12.01 10.83 -5.50
N ASP A 136 -13.04 11.36 -4.83
CA ASP A 136 -13.50 12.73 -5.02
C ASP A 136 -12.46 13.78 -4.59
N GLU A 137 -11.75 13.53 -3.50
CA GLU A 137 -10.62 14.36 -3.09
C GLU A 137 -9.47 14.29 -4.11
N THR A 138 -9.24 13.10 -4.67
CA THR A 138 -8.19 12.87 -5.67
C THR A 138 -8.44 13.70 -6.92
N ILE A 139 -9.65 13.65 -7.48
CA ILE A 139 -10.00 14.42 -8.69
C ILE A 139 -9.95 15.93 -8.44
N LYS A 140 -10.32 16.40 -7.24
CA LYS A 140 -10.24 17.82 -6.87
C LYS A 140 -8.80 18.32 -6.72
N SER A 141 -7.88 17.43 -6.35
CA SER A 141 -6.46 17.77 -6.15
C SER A 141 -5.64 17.81 -7.44
N LEU A 142 -6.21 17.42 -8.58
CA LEU A 142 -5.51 17.27 -9.86
C LEU A 142 -6.15 18.10 -10.96
N ARG A 143 -5.40 18.30 -12.04
CA ARG A 143 -5.90 19.01 -13.23
C ARG A 143 -6.74 18.07 -14.08
N ARG A 144 -7.53 18.65 -14.99
CA ARG A 144 -8.30 17.86 -15.98
C ARG A 144 -7.37 16.91 -16.76
N ASN A 145 -7.89 15.76 -17.18
CA ASN A 145 -7.16 14.74 -17.93
C ASN A 145 -5.91 14.19 -17.20
N PHE A 146 -5.97 14.07 -15.87
CA PHE A 146 -4.90 13.41 -15.10
C PHE A 146 -4.79 11.93 -15.47
N LEU A 147 -3.58 11.40 -15.41
CA LEU A 147 -3.34 9.98 -15.60
C LEU A 147 -3.56 9.26 -14.27
N MET A 148 -4.33 8.19 -14.31
CA MET A 148 -4.53 7.31 -13.16
C MET A 148 -4.19 5.88 -13.53
N PHE A 149 -3.37 5.25 -12.70
CA PHE A 149 -3.06 3.84 -12.84
C PHE A 149 -3.30 3.10 -11.52
N THR A 150 -3.22 1.79 -11.58
CA THR A 150 -3.14 0.93 -10.42
C THR A 150 -2.23 -0.24 -10.78
N VAL A 151 -1.65 -0.87 -9.77
CA VAL A 151 -0.90 -2.12 -9.96
C VAL A 151 -1.70 -3.22 -9.31
N ILE A 152 -1.82 -4.33 -10.02
CA ILE A 152 -2.44 -5.57 -9.54
C ILE A 152 -1.35 -6.64 -9.50
N ARG A 153 -1.42 -7.52 -8.51
CA ARG A 153 -0.57 -8.72 -8.39
C ARG A 153 -1.45 -9.95 -8.56
N GLU A 154 -0.85 -11.06 -8.96
CA GLU A 154 -1.50 -12.36 -8.98
C GLU A 154 -2.17 -12.65 -7.60
N PRO A 155 -3.45 -13.10 -7.58
CA PRO A 155 -4.22 -13.26 -6.34
C PRO A 155 -3.59 -14.15 -5.27
N LEU A 156 -3.07 -15.33 -5.60
CA LEU A 156 -2.42 -16.23 -4.63
C LEU A 156 -1.21 -15.53 -4.02
N ASP A 157 -0.41 -14.89 -4.84
CA ASP A 157 0.81 -14.20 -4.48
C ASP A 157 0.55 -12.97 -3.57
N ARG A 158 -0.54 -12.25 -3.84
CA ARG A 158 -1.05 -11.16 -2.99
C ARG A 158 -1.55 -11.70 -1.65
N PHE A 159 -2.29 -12.80 -1.66
CA PHE A 159 -2.79 -13.46 -0.46
C PHE A 159 -1.63 -13.94 0.43
N LEU A 160 -0.67 -14.70 -0.12
CA LEU A 160 0.50 -15.19 0.60
C LEU A 160 1.31 -14.04 1.23
N SER A 161 1.50 -12.93 0.52
CA SER A 161 2.18 -11.76 1.08
C SER A 161 1.42 -11.12 2.25
N GLY A 162 0.09 -11.05 2.17
CA GLY A 162 -0.78 -10.57 3.25
C GLY A 162 -0.78 -11.52 4.44
N TYR A 163 -1.09 -12.80 4.19
CA TYR A 163 -1.17 -13.85 5.18
C TYR A 163 0.15 -14.04 5.92
N THR A 164 1.28 -14.15 5.21
CA THR A 164 2.58 -14.30 5.89
C THR A 164 2.94 -13.08 6.75
N ASN A 165 2.62 -11.87 6.28
CA ASN A 165 2.86 -10.65 7.03
C ASN A 165 1.98 -10.51 8.29
N LYS A 166 0.75 -11.04 8.26
CA LYS A 166 -0.23 -10.85 9.33
C LYS A 166 -0.39 -12.06 10.26
N CYS A 167 -0.18 -13.27 9.76
CA CYS A 167 -0.59 -14.52 10.38
C CYS A 167 0.51 -15.60 10.43
N VAL A 168 1.74 -15.36 9.95
CA VAL A 168 2.82 -16.37 10.02
C VAL A 168 4.04 -15.88 10.77
N ARG A 169 4.40 -14.60 10.64
CA ARG A 169 5.56 -14.00 11.32
C ARG A 169 5.29 -13.74 12.82
N TYR A 170 4.85 -14.76 13.56
CA TYR A 170 4.83 -14.74 15.01
C TYR A 170 6.26 -14.89 15.56
N CYS A 171 6.51 -14.36 16.76
CA CYS A 171 7.67 -14.79 17.55
C CYS A 171 7.58 -16.30 17.68
N ASP A 172 8.67 -17.05 17.46
CA ASP A 172 8.76 -18.53 17.43
C ASP A 172 7.91 -19.19 18.55
N LEU A 173 6.62 -19.34 18.28
CA LEU A 173 5.61 -19.49 19.33
C LEU A 173 5.70 -20.90 19.88
N GLU A 174 5.90 -21.88 19.00
CA GLU A 174 6.15 -23.27 19.36
C GLU A 174 7.24 -23.39 20.45
N LYS A 175 8.38 -22.71 20.28
CA LYS A 175 9.47 -22.78 21.27
C LYS A 175 9.23 -21.93 22.51
N SER A 176 8.57 -20.79 22.35
CA SER A 176 8.47 -19.79 23.41
C SER A 176 7.18 -19.86 24.23
N PHE A 177 6.14 -20.56 23.77
CA PHE A 177 4.80 -20.55 24.36
C PHE A 177 4.81 -20.94 25.84
N ASN A 178 5.51 -22.03 26.19
CA ASN A 178 5.60 -22.52 27.56
C ASN A 178 6.34 -21.58 28.53
N LEU A 179 7.12 -20.62 27.99
CA LEU A 179 7.85 -19.62 28.76
C LEU A 179 7.08 -18.29 28.85
N MET A 180 6.06 -18.10 28.01
CA MET A 180 5.32 -16.85 27.93
C MET A 180 4.24 -16.76 29.01
N HIS A 181 4.05 -15.53 29.51
CA HIS A 181 2.83 -15.18 30.24
C HIS A 181 1.89 -14.44 29.28
N VAL A 182 0.83 -15.13 28.84
CA VAL A 182 -0.13 -14.58 27.88
C VAL A 182 -1.05 -13.58 28.58
N ILE A 183 -1.01 -12.30 28.17
CA ILE A 183 -1.99 -11.28 28.58
C ILE A 183 -3.05 -11.15 27.48
N ARG A 184 -4.29 -11.56 27.80
CA ARG A 184 -5.46 -11.32 26.95
C ARG A 184 -6.02 -9.94 27.29
N TYR A 185 -6.14 -9.05 26.30
CA TYR A 185 -6.65 -7.70 26.51
C TYR A 185 -7.98 -7.45 25.81
N ASP A 186 -8.84 -6.67 26.47
CA ASP A 186 -10.00 -6.00 25.88
C ASP A 186 -9.85 -4.50 26.16
N MET A 187 -9.96 -3.67 25.12
CA MET A 187 -9.87 -2.22 25.25
C MET A 187 -11.02 -1.59 26.06
N ARG A 188 -12.09 -2.36 26.31
CA ARG A 188 -13.20 -2.01 27.20
C ARG A 188 -12.88 -2.26 28.68
N GLU A 189 -11.86 -3.08 28.98
CA GLU A 189 -11.44 -3.46 30.33
C GLU A 189 -10.00 -2.99 30.59
N ARG A 190 -9.75 -1.68 30.43
CA ARG A 190 -8.39 -1.11 30.50
C ARG A 190 -7.77 -1.25 31.89
N GLU A 191 -8.57 -1.17 32.94
CA GLU A 191 -8.14 -1.34 34.32
C GLU A 191 -7.61 -2.76 34.55
N LYS A 192 -8.27 -3.77 33.96
CA LYS A 192 -7.80 -5.15 33.98
C LYS A 192 -6.47 -5.28 33.23
N LEU A 193 -6.35 -4.67 32.05
CA LEU A 193 -5.11 -4.65 31.28
C LEU A 193 -3.95 -4.03 32.07
N VAL A 194 -4.20 -2.91 32.76
CA VAL A 194 -3.23 -2.25 33.63
C VAL A 194 -2.78 -3.17 34.76
N SER A 195 -3.72 -3.86 35.39
CA SER A 195 -3.43 -4.83 36.45
C SER A 195 -2.55 -5.99 35.95
N ASP A 196 -2.92 -6.59 34.81
CA ASP A 196 -2.19 -7.71 34.20
C ASP A 196 -0.75 -7.30 33.83
N PHE A 197 -0.57 -6.13 33.20
CA PHE A 197 0.76 -5.59 32.88
C PHE A 197 1.59 -5.31 34.14
N ASN A 198 0.99 -4.64 35.13
CA ASN A 198 1.68 -4.32 36.38
C ASN A 198 2.12 -5.61 37.11
N SER A 199 1.32 -6.67 37.08
CA SER A 199 1.66 -7.98 37.65
C SER A 199 2.87 -8.63 36.96
N VAL A 200 2.91 -8.66 35.63
CA VAL A 200 4.07 -9.19 34.88
C VAL A 200 5.33 -8.39 35.19
N LEU A 201 5.25 -7.06 35.11
CA LEU A 201 6.40 -6.18 35.33
C LEU A 201 6.88 -6.23 36.79
N HIS A 202 5.96 -6.36 37.75
CA HIS A 202 6.32 -6.50 39.15
C HIS A 202 7.08 -7.81 39.42
N ARG A 203 6.63 -8.93 38.85
CA ARG A 203 7.33 -10.22 38.93
C ARG A 203 8.73 -10.17 38.30
N ALA A 204 8.87 -9.39 37.23
CA ALA A 204 10.17 -9.08 36.61
C ALA A 204 11.03 -8.07 37.42
N ARG A 205 10.59 -7.67 38.62
CA ARG A 205 11.27 -6.72 39.52
C ARG A 205 11.47 -5.32 38.91
N VAL A 206 10.59 -4.91 38.00
CA VAL A 206 10.59 -3.54 37.46
C VAL A 206 10.23 -2.55 38.59
N PRO A 207 11.01 -1.49 38.81
CA PRO A 207 10.74 -0.47 39.84
C PRO A 207 9.34 0.13 39.76
N PHE A 208 8.77 0.46 40.92
CA PHE A 208 7.42 1.03 41.02
C PHE A 208 7.22 2.27 40.15
N ILE A 209 8.21 3.18 40.10
CA ILE A 209 8.13 4.42 39.32
C ILE A 209 7.89 4.14 37.84
N GLN A 210 8.60 3.15 37.27
CA GLN A 210 8.43 2.76 35.86
C GLN A 210 7.09 2.07 35.61
N ARG A 211 6.70 1.13 36.49
CA ARG A 211 5.40 0.46 36.39
C ARG A 211 4.24 1.45 36.48
N ASN A 212 4.29 2.38 37.44
CA ASN A 212 3.27 3.42 37.63
C ASN A 212 3.20 4.40 36.45
N TYR A 213 4.33 4.67 35.77
CA TYR A 213 4.30 5.41 34.51
C TYR A 213 3.54 4.63 33.43
N ILE A 214 3.89 3.36 33.18
CA ILE A 214 3.23 2.50 32.19
C ILE A 214 1.72 2.37 32.48
N SER A 215 1.35 2.13 33.73
CA SER A 215 -0.06 2.06 34.15
C SER A 215 -0.83 3.33 33.80
N ARG A 216 -0.24 4.51 34.01
CA ARG A 216 -0.86 5.79 33.64
C ARG A 216 -0.98 5.95 32.13
N GLU A 217 0.01 5.54 31.34
CA GLU A 217 -0.07 5.58 29.87
C GLU A 217 -1.15 4.65 29.32
N LEU A 218 -1.29 3.43 29.86
CA LEU A 218 -2.31 2.47 29.43
C LEU A 218 -3.75 2.96 29.68
N LEU A 219 -3.94 3.83 30.69
CA LEU A 219 -5.24 4.45 30.97
C LEU A 219 -5.56 5.62 30.04
N LYS A 220 -4.57 6.22 29.37
CA LYS A 220 -4.81 7.35 28.47
C LYS A 220 -5.66 6.94 27.27
N LYS A 221 -6.44 7.88 26.76
CA LYS A 221 -7.15 7.71 25.49
C LYS A 221 -6.11 7.60 24.37
N LEU A 222 -6.21 6.54 23.56
CA LEU A 222 -5.29 6.32 22.44
C LEU A 222 -5.39 7.49 21.44
N PRO A 223 -4.30 7.82 20.72
CA PRO A 223 -4.33 8.83 19.67
C PRO A 223 -5.40 8.54 18.62
N VAL A 224 -5.90 9.61 17.98
CA VAL A 224 -6.94 9.55 16.93
C VAL A 224 -6.52 8.71 15.71
N HIS A 225 -5.22 8.42 15.55
CA HIS A 225 -4.71 7.50 14.53
C HIS A 225 -4.98 6.02 14.83
N SER A 226 -5.56 5.68 15.99
CA SER A 226 -5.99 4.31 16.28
C SER A 226 -7.28 3.98 15.52
N THR A 227 -7.23 2.96 14.66
CA THR A 227 -8.39 2.44 13.92
C THR A 227 -9.43 1.77 14.82
N SER A 228 -9.26 1.82 16.15
CA SER A 228 -10.10 1.10 17.12
C SER A 228 -11.47 1.73 17.35
N ASN A 229 -11.63 3.05 17.12
CA ASN A 229 -12.90 3.76 17.33
C ASN A 229 -13.38 4.50 16.07
N SER A 230 -12.93 4.06 14.89
CA SER A 230 -13.31 4.71 13.64
C SER A 230 -14.66 4.18 13.14
N LYS A 231 -15.44 5.02 12.44
CA LYS A 231 -16.73 4.63 11.85
C LYS A 231 -16.56 3.42 10.93
N GLU A 232 -15.45 3.38 10.21
CA GLU A 232 -15.07 2.32 9.28
C GLU A 232 -14.91 0.97 9.98
N ARG A 233 -14.31 0.95 11.19
CA ARG A 233 -14.19 -0.30 11.96
C ARG A 233 -15.57 -0.83 12.36
N TYR A 234 -16.46 0.04 12.81
CA TYR A 234 -17.81 -0.35 13.20
C TYR A 234 -18.59 -0.94 12.02
N GLU A 235 -18.52 -0.32 10.84
CA GLU A 235 -19.20 -0.82 9.65
C GLU A 235 -18.71 -2.22 9.25
N VAL A 236 -17.43 -2.50 9.46
CA VAL A 236 -16.82 -3.77 9.06
C VAL A 236 -17.05 -4.87 10.07
N GLU A 237 -16.99 -4.53 11.36
CA GLU A 237 -17.40 -5.44 12.41
C GLU A 237 -18.86 -5.84 12.24
N LYS A 238 -19.73 -4.86 11.92
CA LYS A 238 -21.14 -5.13 11.63
C LYS A 238 -21.29 -6.08 10.44
N GLU A 239 -20.64 -5.80 9.31
CA GLU A 239 -20.70 -6.65 8.10
C GLU A 239 -20.20 -8.07 8.39
N LEU A 240 -19.02 -8.19 9.01
CA LEU A 240 -18.41 -9.46 9.40
C LEU A 240 -19.34 -10.31 10.27
N LEU A 241 -19.98 -9.70 11.28
CA LEU A 241 -20.85 -10.42 12.21
C LEU A 241 -22.24 -10.73 11.61
N SER A 242 -22.69 -9.97 10.60
CA SER A 242 -23.97 -10.20 9.93
C SER A 242 -23.92 -11.18 8.76
N ASN A 243 -22.74 -11.39 8.17
CA ASN A 243 -22.56 -12.19 6.98
C ASN A 243 -21.94 -13.56 7.34
N PRO A 244 -22.70 -14.68 7.26
CA PRO A 244 -22.23 -16.00 7.68
C PRO A 244 -20.96 -16.46 6.97
N GLN A 245 -20.82 -16.16 5.67
CA GLN A 245 -19.66 -16.54 4.88
C GLN A 245 -18.41 -15.79 5.34
N LEU A 246 -18.50 -14.46 5.53
CA LEU A 246 -17.42 -13.65 6.09
C LEU A 246 -17.00 -14.14 7.49
N LEU A 247 -17.99 -14.44 8.33
CA LEU A 247 -17.75 -14.92 9.68
C LEU A 247 -17.01 -16.27 9.69
N MET A 248 -17.40 -17.19 8.80
CA MET A 248 -16.75 -18.49 8.63
C MET A 248 -15.29 -18.33 8.20
N MET A 249 -15.02 -17.55 7.15
CA MET A 249 -13.65 -17.27 6.71
C MET A 249 -12.79 -16.62 7.80
N PHE A 250 -13.36 -15.72 8.60
CA PHE A 250 -12.68 -15.14 9.75
C PHE A 250 -12.31 -16.21 10.78
N VAL A 251 -13.22 -17.11 11.13
CA VAL A 251 -12.94 -18.19 12.07
C VAL A 251 -11.92 -19.17 11.52
N GLU A 252 -11.99 -19.54 10.23
CA GLU A 252 -11.00 -20.41 9.60
C GLU A 252 -9.60 -19.77 9.61
N LEU A 253 -9.52 -18.46 9.33
CA LEU A 253 -8.25 -17.74 9.31
C LEU A 253 -7.57 -17.65 10.68
N TYR A 254 -8.35 -17.51 11.75
CA TYR A 254 -7.89 -17.35 13.13
C TYR A 254 -8.17 -18.58 14.00
N TYR A 255 -8.46 -19.74 13.40
CA TYR A 255 -8.92 -20.93 14.13
C TYR A 255 -7.97 -21.32 15.26
N TYR A 256 -6.67 -21.37 14.96
CA TYR A 256 -5.67 -21.71 15.96
C TYR A 256 -5.55 -20.65 17.06
N ASP A 257 -5.79 -19.37 16.79
CA ASP A 257 -5.80 -18.35 17.84
C ASP A 257 -6.95 -18.61 18.84
N PHE A 258 -8.13 -19.05 18.35
CA PHE A 258 -9.24 -19.44 19.24
C PHE A 258 -8.87 -20.60 20.15
N ILE A 259 -8.21 -21.62 19.60
CA ILE A 259 -7.82 -22.82 20.35
C ILE A 259 -6.65 -22.54 21.30
N VAL A 260 -5.55 -21.98 20.78
CA VAL A 260 -4.29 -21.79 21.50
C VAL A 260 -4.43 -20.77 22.62
N PHE A 261 -5.21 -19.71 22.42
CA PHE A 261 -5.40 -18.64 23.41
C PHE A 261 -6.75 -18.69 24.13
N ASP A 262 -7.50 -19.78 23.98
CA ASP A 262 -8.76 -20.02 24.68
C ASP A 262 -9.76 -18.85 24.49
N TYR A 263 -9.92 -18.41 23.24
CA TYR A 263 -10.99 -17.47 22.89
C TYR A 263 -12.28 -18.25 22.56
N LYS A 264 -13.43 -17.69 22.93
CA LYS A 264 -14.73 -18.26 22.58
C LYS A 264 -15.02 -18.04 21.11
N PHE A 265 -15.45 -19.09 20.41
CA PHE A 265 -15.94 -18.98 19.04
C PHE A 265 -17.18 -18.06 18.96
N PRO A 266 -17.36 -17.32 17.85
CA PRO A 266 -18.57 -16.54 17.61
C PRO A 266 -19.82 -17.44 17.61
N LYS A 267 -20.86 -17.03 18.35
CA LYS A 267 -22.08 -17.83 18.57
C LYS A 267 -22.87 -18.20 17.31
N ARG A 268 -22.64 -17.51 16.19
CA ARG A 268 -23.41 -17.69 14.94
C ARG A 268 -22.85 -18.76 13.99
N ILE A 269 -21.73 -19.39 14.34
CA ILE A 269 -21.13 -20.48 13.53
C ILE A 269 -21.53 -21.87 14.04
N LEU A 270 -22.05 -21.97 15.27
CA LEU A 270 -22.61 -23.19 15.86
C LEU A 270 -24.14 -23.15 15.77
#